data_AF-A0A7Y8HTE5-F1
#
_entry.id   AF-A0A7Y8HTE5-F1
#
_cell.length_a   1.000
_cell.length_b   1.000
_cell.length_c   1.000
_cell.angle_alpha   90.00
_cell.angle_beta   90.00
_cell.angle_gamma   90.00
#
_symmetry.space_group_name_H-M   'P 1'
#
loop_
_entity.id
_entity.type
_entity.pdbx_description
1 polymer ?
#
loop_
_entity_poly.entity_id
_entity_poly.type
_entity_poly.pdbx_seq_one_letter_code
_entity_poly.pdbx_strand_id
1 'polypeptide(L)'
;MLQVSIDWAASYYETPEGQKTLSQRSSIVEWVIAEAKCFHGLRRAICRGLEKMKIQTLMIATVQNLKRLIKIIFPQVRDSLNKTKQIFDILIFKTNTCLN
;
A
#
# COMPACT_ATOMS: atom_id res chain seq x y z
N MET A 1 22.11 -19.36 12.45
CA MET A 1 21.61 -18.74 11.20
C MET A 1 20.68 -17.56 11.49
N LEU A 2 19.62 -17.75 12.28
CA LEU A 2 18.71 -16.66 12.68
C LEU A 2 19.40 -15.53 13.45
N GLN A 3 20.28 -15.85 14.41
CA GLN A 3 20.95 -14.82 15.22
C GLN A 3 21.81 -13.87 14.35
N VAL A 4 22.62 -14.43 13.45
CA VAL A 4 23.45 -13.66 12.51
C VAL A 4 22.62 -12.68 11.67
N SER A 5 21.41 -13.07 11.24
CA SER A 5 20.54 -12.19 10.47
C SER A 5 19.95 -11.03 11.29
N ILE A 6 19.65 -11.29 12.57
CA ILE A 6 19.14 -10.28 13.50
C ILE A 6 20.25 -9.29 13.83
N ASP A 7 21.46 -9.79 14.10
CA ASP A 7 22.62 -8.96 14.42
C ASP A 7 23.01 -8.06 13.23
N TRP A 8 22.96 -8.60 12.01
CA TRP A 8 23.15 -7.81 10.79
C TRP A 8 22.08 -6.72 10.64
N ALA A 9 20.80 -7.05 10.82
CA ALA A 9 19.72 -6.08 10.70
C ALA A 9 19.85 -4.95 11.75
N ALA A 10 20.24 -5.30 12.98
CA ALA A 10 20.50 -4.34 14.05
C ALA A 10 21.62 -3.37 13.65
N SER A 11 22.77 -3.90 13.18
CA SER A 11 23.88 -3.05 12.72
C SER A 11 23.49 -2.15 11.53
N TYR A 12 22.64 -2.63 10.63
CA TYR A 12 22.17 -1.84 9.50
C TYR A 12 21.25 -0.69 9.94
N TYR A 13 20.38 -0.91 10.93
CA TYR A 13 19.49 0.14 11.43
C TYR A 13 20.21 1.28 12.13
N GLU A 14 21.41 1.05 12.65
CA GLU A 14 22.26 2.12 13.23
C GLU A 14 22.85 3.04 12.15
N THR A 15 22.99 2.57 10.91
CA THR A 15 23.51 3.38 9.80
C THR A 15 22.55 4.53 9.43
N PRO A 16 23.05 5.68 8.94
CA PRO A 16 22.20 6.79 8.50
C PRO A 16 21.27 6.38 7.35
N GLU A 17 21.71 5.47 6.48
CA GLU A 17 20.92 4.90 5.39
C GLU A 17 19.78 4.01 5.92
N GLY A 18 20.06 3.19 6.93
CA GLY A 18 19.08 2.38 7.63
C GLY A 18 18.01 3.23 8.31
N GLN A 19 18.42 4.30 9.02
CA GLN A 19 17.49 5.23 9.65
C GLN A 19 16.61 5.96 8.63
N LYS A 20 17.19 6.41 7.50
CA LYS A 20 16.42 7.01 6.40
C LYS A 20 15.41 6.02 5.82
N THR A 21 15.83 4.77 5.61
CA THR A 21 14.96 3.69 5.11
C THR A 21 13.81 3.42 6.09
N LEU A 22 14.08 3.39 7.40
CA LEU A 22 13.06 3.21 8.44
C LEU A 22 12.04 4.37 8.45
N SER A 23 12.54 5.60 8.36
CA SER A 23 11.69 6.81 8.28
C SER A 23 10.78 6.78 7.05
N GLN A 24 11.31 6.40 5.89
CA GLN A 24 10.48 6.25 4.68
C GLN A 24 9.48 5.09 4.81
N ARG A 25 9.91 3.97 5.41
CA ARG A 25 9.06 2.80 5.61
C ARG A 25 7.87 3.09 6.48
N SER A 26 8.02 3.86 7.57
CA SER A 26 6.91 4.14 8.48
C SER A 26 5.74 4.75 7.71
N SER A 27 5.99 5.79 6.90
CA SER A 27 4.96 6.45 6.10
C SER A 27 4.48 5.60 4.92
N ILE A 28 5.38 4.94 4.18
CA ILE A 28 5.02 4.16 2.98
C ILE A 28 4.20 2.93 3.35
N VAL A 29 4.59 2.21 4.40
CA VAL A 29 3.89 0.99 4.85
C VAL A 29 2.48 1.34 5.32
N GLU A 30 2.33 2.40 6.12
CA GLU A 30 1.02 2.87 6.55
C GLU A 30 0.12 3.19 5.35
N TRP A 31 0.67 3.89 4.35
CA TRP A 31 -0.07 4.24 3.15
C TRP A 31 -0.51 3.02 2.33
N VAL A 32 0.37 2.03 2.14
CA VAL A 32 0.03 0.78 1.42
C VAL A 32 -1.04 -0.02 2.14
N ILE A 33 -0.97 -0.10 3.47
CA ILE A 33 -1.98 -0.76 4.30
C ILE A 33 -3.31 0.00 4.26
N ALA A 34 -3.27 1.33 4.30
CA ALA A 34 -4.46 2.17 4.17
C ALA A 34 -5.12 1.96 2.80
N GLU A 35 -4.34 1.91 1.71
CA GLU A 35 -4.84 1.62 0.37
C GLU A 35 -5.52 0.23 0.32
N ALA A 36 -4.89 -0.80 0.90
CA ALA A 36 -5.45 -2.14 0.97
C ALA A 36 -6.77 -2.17 1.75
N LYS A 37 -6.85 -1.46 2.88
CA LYS A 37 -8.04 -1.35 3.72
C LYS A 37 -9.19 -0.62 3.01
N CYS A 38 -8.91 0.51 2.39
CA CYS A 38 -9.94 1.39 1.82
C CYS A 38 -10.40 0.94 0.43
N PHE A 39 -9.47 0.60 -0.47
CA PHE A 39 -9.79 0.33 -1.88
C PHE A 39 -9.86 -1.16 -2.23
N HIS A 40 -9.25 -2.02 -1.43
CA HIS A 40 -9.17 -3.47 -1.71
C HIS A 40 -9.92 -4.33 -0.68
N GLY A 41 -10.81 -3.70 0.10
CA GLY A 41 -11.76 -4.41 0.95
C GLY A 41 -11.18 -5.02 2.23
N LEU A 42 -9.90 -4.77 2.56
CA LEU A 42 -9.28 -5.33 3.77
C LEU A 42 -9.91 -4.78 5.07
N ARG A 43 -10.59 -3.61 5.02
CA ARG A 43 -11.38 -3.08 6.15
C ARG A 43 -12.59 -3.96 6.49
N ARG A 44 -13.13 -4.67 5.50
CA ARG A 44 -14.29 -5.57 5.63
C ARG A 44 -13.89 -6.99 5.23
N ALA A 45 -12.70 -7.43 5.63
CA ALA A 45 -12.20 -8.75 5.32
C ALA A 45 -13.17 -9.83 5.86
N ILE A 46 -13.61 -10.71 4.97
CA ILE A 46 -14.61 -11.75 5.27
C ILE A 46 -13.92 -13.02 5.77
N CYS A 47 -12.71 -13.30 5.27
CA CYS A 47 -11.93 -14.47 5.66
C CYS A 47 -11.40 -14.33 7.08
N ARG A 48 -11.78 -15.25 7.97
CA ARG A 48 -11.26 -15.34 9.35
C ARG A 48 -10.26 -16.49 9.50
N GLY A 49 -9.37 -16.36 10.47
CA GLY A 49 -8.24 -17.27 10.70
C GLY A 49 -6.96 -16.80 9.99
N LEU A 50 -5.80 -17.05 10.61
CA LEU A 50 -4.51 -16.53 10.18
C LEU A 50 -4.17 -16.93 8.74
N GLU A 51 -4.37 -18.20 8.38
CA GLU A 51 -4.04 -18.71 7.05
C GLU A 51 -4.87 -18.05 5.95
N LYS A 52 -6.20 -18.00 6.14
CA LYS A 52 -7.10 -17.41 5.14
C LYS A 52 -6.87 -15.90 5.00
N MET A 53 -6.64 -15.21 6.12
CA MET A 53 -6.29 -13.78 6.11
C MET A 53 -4.94 -13.53 5.43
N LYS A 54 -3.95 -14.41 5.63
CA LYS A 54 -2.65 -14.35 4.97
C LYS A 54 -2.81 -14.48 3.45
N ILE A 55 -3.58 -15.46 2.98
CA ILE A 55 -3.86 -15.64 1.54
C ILE A 55 -4.56 -14.40 0.97
N GLN A 56 -5.60 -13.89 1.63
CA GLN A 56 -6.31 -12.69 1.19
C GLN A 56 -5.38 -11.47 1.10
N THR A 57 -4.56 -11.26 2.13
CA THR A 57 -3.60 -10.14 2.18
C THR A 57 -2.56 -10.24 1.07
N LEU A 58 -2.02 -11.43 0.82
CA LEU A 58 -1.05 -11.67 -0.24
C LEU A 58 -1.64 -11.41 -1.63
N MET A 59 -2.86 -11.88 -1.89
CA MET A 59 -3.53 -11.62 -3.17
C MET A 59 -3.73 -10.11 -3.40
N ILE A 60 -4.16 -9.38 -2.37
CA ILE A 60 -4.33 -7.92 -2.44
C ILE A 60 -3.00 -7.22 -2.70
N ALA A 61 -1.93 -7.60 -2.00
CA ALA A 61 -0.59 -7.06 -2.19
C ALA A 61 -0.08 -7.32 -3.62
N THR A 62 -0.33 -8.51 -4.18
CA THR A 62 0.00 -8.84 -5.58
C THR A 62 -0.72 -7.90 -6.55
N VAL A 63 -2.03 -7.68 -6.37
CA VAL A 63 -2.80 -6.74 -7.20
C VAL A 63 -2.25 -5.31 -7.08
N GLN A 64 -1.94 -4.87 -5.87
CA GLN A 64 -1.33 -3.57 -5.61
C GLN A 64 0.02 -3.40 -6.33
N ASN A 65 0.85 -4.44 -6.35
CA ASN A 65 2.13 -4.45 -7.04
C ASN A 65 1.96 -4.45 -8.56
N LEU A 66 1.05 -5.26 -9.09
CA LEU A 66 0.73 -5.29 -10.52
C LEU A 66 0.20 -3.94 -11.01
N LYS A 67 -0.70 -3.28 -10.24
CA LYS A 67 -1.19 -1.93 -10.56
C LYS A 67 -0.05 -0.91 -10.65
N ARG A 68 0.94 -0.98 -9.75
CA ARG A 68 2.12 -0.12 -9.79
C ARG A 68 3.01 -0.43 -10.99
N LEU A 69 3.24 -1.70 -11.29
CA LEU A 69 4.03 -2.15 -12.44
C LEU A 69 3.40 -1.70 -13.76
N ILE A 70 2.09 -1.91 -13.95
CA ILE A 70 1.36 -1.48 -15.14
C ILE A 70 1.47 0.04 -15.33
N LYS A 71 1.36 0.82 -14.25
CA LYS A 71 1.54 2.28 -14.33
C LYS A 71 2.94 2.69 -14.77
N ILE A 72 3.97 1.90 -14.45
CA ILE A 72 5.35 2.16 -14.86
C ILE A 72 5.55 1.77 -16.32
N ILE A 73 5.09 0.58 -16.73
CA ILE A 73 5.29 0.03 -18.07
C ILE A 73 4.44 0.76 -19.12
N PHE A 74 3.20 1.13 -18.78
CA PHE A 74 2.23 1.73 -19.71
C PHE A 74 1.84 3.15 -19.26
N PRO A 75 2.65 4.18 -19.58
CA PRO A 75 2.36 5.55 -19.19
C PRO A 75 1.03 6.08 -19.77
N GLN A 76 0.62 5.64 -20.97
CA GLN A 76 -0.71 6.00 -21.51
C GLN A 76 -1.89 5.57 -20.61
N VAL A 77 -1.75 4.43 -19.92
CA VAL A 77 -2.77 3.94 -18.96
C VAL A 77 -2.73 4.76 -17.67
N ARG A 78 -1.53 5.21 -17.24
CA ARG A 78 -1.36 6.10 -16.08
C ARG A 78 -2.15 7.39 -16.27
N ASP A 79 -2.08 8.01 -17.45
CA ASP A 79 -2.72 9.30 -17.72
C ASP A 79 -4.26 9.18 -17.78
N SER A 80 -4.79 8.10 -18.36
CA SER A 80 -6.23 7.81 -18.33
C SER A 80 -6.75 7.51 -16.90
N LEU A 81 -5.98 6.78 -16.09
CA LEU A 81 -6.34 6.51 -14.69
C LEU A 81 -6.26 7.75 -13.80
N ASN A 82 -5.35 8.69 -14.10
CA ASN A 82 -5.25 9.95 -13.37
C ASN A 82 -6.41 10.90 -13.72
N LYS A 83 -6.86 10.92 -14.98
CA LYS A 83 -8.03 11.70 -15.43
C LYS A 83 -9.33 11.21 -14.77
N THR A 84 -9.49 9.90 -14.64
CA THR A 84 -10.63 9.27 -13.96
C THR A 84 -10.57 9.42 -12.44
N LYS A 85 -9.39 9.34 -11.82
CA LYS A 85 -9.22 9.68 -10.40
C LYS A 85 -9.62 11.12 -10.09
N GLN A 86 -9.26 12.08 -10.94
CA GLN A 86 -9.63 13.49 -10.75
C GLN A 86 -11.16 13.66 -10.72
N ILE A 87 -11.89 12.95 -11.60
CA ILE A 87 -13.36 12.98 -11.64
C ILE A 87 -13.97 12.30 -10.40
N PHE A 88 -13.44 11.14 -9.98
CA PHE A 88 -13.92 10.44 -8.77
C PHE A 88 -13.58 11.20 -7.47
N ASP A 89 -12.41 11.81 -7.36
CA ASP A 89 -12.01 12.62 -6.20
C ASP A 89 -12.85 13.91 -6.13
N ILE A 90 -13.18 14.54 -7.27
CA ILE A 90 -14.17 15.64 -7.33
C ILE A 90 -15.55 15.15 -6.85
N LEU A 91 -16.00 13.95 -7.28
CA LEU A 91 -17.30 13.41 -6.91
C LEU A 91 -17.37 13.03 -5.41
N ILE A 92 -16.31 12.45 -4.88
CA ILE A 92 -16.18 12.09 -3.45
C ILE A 92 -16.07 13.35 -2.59
N PHE A 93 -15.35 14.39 -3.02
CA PHE A 93 -15.28 15.66 -2.28
C PHE A 93 -16.63 16.40 -2.31
N LYS A 94 -17.31 16.43 -3.47
CA LYS A 94 -18.61 17.10 -3.65
C LYS A 94 -19.75 16.44 -2.86
N THR A 95 -19.68 15.12 -2.63
CA THR A 95 -20.65 14.40 -1.77
C THR A 95 -20.45 14.65 -0.27
N ASN A 96 -19.24 15.02 0.17
CA ASN A 96 -18.96 15.37 1.56
C ASN A 96 -19.22 16.86 1.89
N THR A 97 -19.34 17.74 0.88
CA THR A 97 -19.69 19.16 1.07
C THR A 97 -21.20 19.46 0.96
N CYS A 98 -22.01 18.50 0.51
CA CYS A 98 -23.48 18.64 0.44
C CYS A 98 -24.21 17.99 1.63
N LEU A 99 -23.47 17.56 2.66
CA LEU A 99 -23.98 17.05 3.94
C LEU A 99 -23.54 17.96 5.10
N ASN A 100 -23.61 19.27 4.90
CA ASN A 100 -23.67 20.27 5.96
C ASN A 100 -24.85 21.21 5.68
#